data_AF-A0A2N1UI51-F1
#
_entry.id   AF-A0A2N1UI51-F1
#
_cell.length_a   1.000
_cell.length_b   1.000
_cell.length_c   1.000
_cell.angle_alpha   90.00
_cell.angle_beta   90.00
_cell.angle_gamma   90.00
#
_symmetry.space_group_name_H-M   'P 1'
#
loop_
_entity.id
_entity.type
_entity.pdbx_description
1 polymer ?
#
loop_
_entity_poly.entity_id
_entity_poly.type
_entity_poly.pdbx_seq_one_letter_code
_entity_poly.pdbx_strand_id
1 'polypeptide(L)'
;MKQSLMGLIVLSVVLLSVFFTGSAAWAIKNVCPDCNFLLEDMERTTCPNCGKIINKCLICGTVNPIKNDNCSACNASLAESRVMRTIDKDVREELRLGESDRAQIEVELGQIKDKIEKGELTPELASRQVELLTKMDWWSKANIKAIEFAAKFPEADQSVLVKRCRVKSLRQLGFLAMEDDEYVIANEYLKTALELDPNDKKSANLLKISQNELKK
;
A
#
# COMPACT_ATOMS: atom_id res chain seq x y z
N MET A 1 42.10 26.23 3.71
CA MET A 1 40.82 26.78 3.22
C MET A 1 40.15 26.00 2.06
N LYS A 2 40.53 24.74 1.76
CA LYS A 2 39.87 23.95 0.69
C LYS A 2 38.82 22.94 1.20
N GLN A 3 38.84 22.58 2.49
CA GLN A 3 37.94 21.58 3.07
C GLN A 3 36.53 22.12 3.40
N SER A 4 36.34 23.43 3.61
CA SER A 4 34.99 23.98 3.91
C SER A 4 34.11 24.17 2.68
N LEU A 5 34.71 24.34 1.49
CA LEU A 5 33.96 24.56 0.26
C LEU A 5 33.30 23.26 -0.25
N MET A 6 34.00 22.13 -0.12
CA MET A 6 33.49 20.83 -0.56
C MET A 6 32.33 20.35 0.33
N GLY A 7 32.39 20.60 1.65
CA GLY A 7 31.30 20.30 2.58
C GLY A 7 30.03 21.12 2.30
N LEU A 8 30.18 22.40 1.93
CA LEU A 8 29.06 23.26 1.53
C LEU A 8 28.40 22.81 0.21
N ILE A 9 29.20 22.36 -0.76
CA ILE A 9 28.69 21.85 -2.04
C ILE A 9 27.95 20.53 -1.85
N VAL A 10 28.48 19.61 -1.03
CA VAL A 10 27.80 18.33 -0.75
C VAL A 10 26.50 18.57 0.02
N LEU A 11 26.49 19.48 1.00
CA LEU A 11 25.29 19.83 1.74
C LEU A 11 24.22 20.48 0.83
N SER A 12 24.62 21.32 -0.12
CA SER A 12 23.67 21.96 -1.05
C SER A 12 23.07 20.96 -2.04
N VAL A 13 23.86 20.01 -2.54
CA VAL A 13 23.38 18.93 -3.43
C VAL A 13 22.44 17.99 -2.69
N VAL A 14 22.73 17.65 -1.42
CA VAL A 14 21.83 16.85 -0.59
C VAL A 14 20.52 17.60 -0.32
N LEU A 15 20.58 18.88 0.05
CA LEU A 15 19.38 19.71 0.24
C LEU A 15 18.55 19.82 -1.05
N LEU A 16 19.17 20.07 -2.20
CA LEU A 16 18.50 20.11 -3.51
C LEU A 16 17.82 18.77 -3.85
N SER A 17 18.48 17.64 -3.56
CA SER A 17 17.89 16.32 -3.82
C SER A 17 16.65 16.04 -2.96
N VAL A 18 16.59 16.57 -1.73
CA VAL A 18 15.43 16.46 -0.84
C VAL A 18 14.27 17.36 -1.30
N PHE A 19 14.55 18.52 -1.89
CA PHE A 19 13.52 19.42 -2.43
C PHE A 19 12.87 18.91 -3.73
N PHE A 20 13.60 18.17 -4.56
CA PHE A 20 13.07 17.68 -5.85
C PHE A 20 12.20 16.43 -5.72
N THR A 21 12.41 15.57 -4.72
CA THR A 21 11.59 14.34 -4.57
C THR A 21 10.22 14.60 -3.94
N GLY A 22 10.05 15.69 -3.18
CA GLY A 22 8.75 16.08 -2.61
C GLY A 22 7.85 16.89 -3.57
N SER A 23 8.42 17.50 -4.60
CA SER A 23 7.73 18.49 -5.45
C SER A 23 7.04 17.90 -6.67
N ALA A 24 7.43 16.72 -7.16
CA ALA A 24 6.81 16.15 -8.37
C ALA A 24 5.30 15.84 -8.18
N ALA A 25 4.91 15.29 -7.03
CA ALA A 25 3.51 15.01 -6.73
C ALA A 25 2.68 16.28 -6.47
N TRP A 26 3.27 17.29 -5.83
CA TRP A 26 2.64 18.59 -5.60
C TRP A 26 2.50 19.42 -6.88
N ALA A 27 3.46 19.32 -7.80
CA ALA A 27 3.44 20.02 -9.08
C ALA A 27 2.27 19.58 -9.97
N ILE A 28 1.90 18.29 -9.97
CA ILE A 28 0.78 17.79 -10.78
C ILE A 28 -0.59 18.28 -10.26
N LYS A 29 -0.73 18.52 -8.95
CA LYS A 29 -2.00 18.97 -8.37
C LYS A 29 -2.37 20.38 -8.83
N ASN A 30 -1.37 21.26 -8.96
CA ASN A 30 -1.58 22.68 -9.22
C ASN A 30 -1.25 23.08 -10.66
N VAL A 31 -0.78 22.17 -11.51
CA VAL A 31 -0.45 22.49 -12.91
C VAL A 31 -1.33 21.67 -13.84
N CYS A 32 -1.98 22.35 -14.79
CA CYS A 32 -2.75 21.66 -15.81
C CYS A 32 -1.82 20.85 -16.72
N PRO A 33 -2.02 19.53 -16.88
CA PRO A 33 -1.10 18.69 -17.64
C PRO A 33 -1.09 18.96 -19.15
N ASP A 34 -2.11 19.63 -19.70
CA ASP A 34 -2.22 19.85 -21.15
C ASP A 34 -1.66 21.19 -21.60
N CYS A 35 -1.78 22.22 -20.77
CA CYS A 35 -1.37 23.58 -21.13
C CYS A 35 -0.38 24.20 -20.14
N ASN A 36 0.09 23.43 -19.15
CA ASN A 36 1.02 23.86 -18.09
C ASN A 36 0.58 25.11 -17.30
N PHE A 37 -0.72 25.43 -17.33
CA PHE A 37 -1.26 26.55 -16.59
C PHE A 37 -1.27 26.27 -15.09
N LEU A 38 -0.75 27.22 -14.30
CA LEU A 38 -0.76 27.17 -12.84
C LEU A 38 -2.18 27.49 -12.31
N LEU A 39 -2.76 26.55 -11.60
CA LEU A 39 -4.09 26.63 -10.99
C LEU A 39 -3.97 27.29 -9.61
N GLU A 40 -4.42 28.53 -9.50
CA GLU A 40 -4.44 29.27 -8.23
C GLU A 40 -5.76 29.05 -7.46
N ASP A 41 -6.89 28.99 -8.17
CA ASP A 41 -8.21 28.74 -7.59
C ASP A 41 -8.49 27.23 -7.49
N MET A 42 -8.26 26.71 -6.30
CA MET A 42 -8.33 25.27 -6.00
C MET A 42 -9.76 24.73 -5.80
N GLU A 43 -10.78 25.61 -5.80
CA GLU A 43 -12.19 25.21 -5.74
C GLU A 43 -12.71 24.75 -7.11
N ARG A 44 -12.02 25.11 -8.20
CA ARG A 44 -12.42 24.76 -9.55
C ARG A 44 -12.30 23.27 -9.82
N THR A 45 -13.03 22.83 -10.83
CA THR A 45 -12.99 21.46 -11.36
C THR A 45 -12.33 21.36 -12.73
N THR A 46 -12.21 22.50 -13.44
CA THR A 46 -11.65 22.63 -14.79
C THR A 46 -10.55 23.68 -14.84
N CYS A 47 -9.62 23.52 -15.79
CA CYS A 47 -8.60 24.50 -16.10
C CYS A 47 -9.25 25.76 -16.71
N PRO A 48 -8.97 26.97 -16.20
CA PRO A 48 -9.53 28.19 -16.78
C PRO A 48 -8.94 28.52 -18.17
N ASN A 49 -7.74 28.02 -18.48
CA ASN A 49 -7.06 28.30 -19.75
C ASN A 49 -7.53 27.40 -20.91
N CYS A 50 -7.64 26.08 -20.67
CA CYS A 50 -7.98 25.11 -21.73
C CYS A 50 -9.28 24.33 -21.49
N GLY A 51 -9.99 24.57 -20.39
CA GLY A 51 -11.25 23.89 -20.07
C GLY A 51 -11.10 22.43 -19.59
N LYS A 52 -9.88 21.85 -19.60
CA LYS A 52 -9.66 20.46 -19.17
C LYS A 52 -10.16 20.23 -17.74
N ILE A 53 -10.95 19.17 -17.54
CA ILE A 53 -11.30 18.70 -16.19
C ILE A 53 -10.02 18.24 -15.49
N ILE A 54 -9.66 18.87 -14.37
CA ILE A 54 -8.40 18.57 -13.68
C ILE A 54 -8.56 17.34 -12.78
N ASN A 55 -9.61 17.30 -11.98
CA ASN A 55 -9.70 16.36 -10.87
C ASN A 55 -10.92 15.42 -10.97
N LYS A 56 -10.91 14.52 -11.96
CA LYS A 56 -11.93 13.47 -12.15
C LYS A 56 -11.43 12.14 -11.59
N CYS A 57 -12.24 11.50 -10.75
CA CYS A 57 -11.99 10.15 -10.27
C CYS A 57 -12.18 9.15 -11.42
N LEU A 58 -11.17 8.31 -11.68
CA LEU A 58 -11.27 7.27 -12.70
C LEU A 58 -12.07 6.03 -12.25
N ILE A 59 -12.31 5.87 -10.95
CA ILE A 59 -13.02 4.72 -10.41
C ILE A 59 -14.54 4.90 -10.53
N CYS A 60 -15.07 6.03 -10.06
CA CYS A 60 -16.52 6.28 -10.05
C CYS A 60 -16.96 7.43 -10.98
N GLY A 61 -16.02 8.06 -11.69
CA GLY A 61 -16.31 9.14 -12.64
C GLY A 61 -16.60 10.52 -12.02
N THR A 62 -16.69 10.63 -10.69
CA THR A 62 -16.99 11.89 -9.99
C THR A 62 -15.94 12.96 -10.27
N VAL A 63 -16.40 14.16 -10.59
CA VAL A 63 -15.55 15.35 -10.75
C VAL A 63 -15.47 16.06 -9.40
N ASN A 64 -14.25 16.36 -8.96
CA ASN A 64 -13.94 16.94 -7.66
C ASN A 64 -13.28 18.33 -7.81
N PRO A 65 -13.39 19.20 -6.80
CA PRO A 65 -12.54 20.38 -6.70
C PRO A 65 -11.05 20.01 -6.71
N ILE A 66 -10.17 20.85 -7.27
CA ILE A 66 -8.72 20.59 -7.38
C ILE A 66 -8.09 20.37 -6.00
N LYS A 67 -8.55 21.08 -4.96
CA LYS A 67 -8.06 20.93 -3.58
C LYS A 67 -8.22 19.52 -3.01
N ASN A 68 -9.19 18.74 -3.46
CA ASN A 68 -9.49 17.43 -2.90
C ASN A 68 -8.39 16.42 -3.24
N ASP A 69 -7.83 15.75 -2.24
CA ASP A 69 -6.90 14.64 -2.47
C ASP A 69 -7.60 13.30 -2.65
N ASN A 70 -8.84 13.19 -2.14
CA ASN A 70 -9.68 12.02 -2.25
C ASN A 70 -11.01 12.36 -2.93
N CYS A 71 -11.56 11.38 -3.63
CA CYS A 71 -12.86 11.51 -4.28
C CYS A 71 -13.96 11.68 -3.22
N SER A 72 -14.81 12.69 -3.38
CA SER A 72 -15.94 12.94 -2.46
C SER A 72 -16.95 11.80 -2.43
N ALA A 73 -17.12 11.06 -3.52
CA ALA A 73 -18.09 9.97 -3.62
C ALA A 73 -17.58 8.62 -3.08
N CYS A 74 -16.36 8.21 -3.46
CA CYS A 74 -15.84 6.87 -3.15
C CYS A 74 -14.58 6.88 -2.29
N ASN A 75 -14.10 8.06 -1.87
CA ASN A 75 -12.87 8.26 -1.09
C ASN A 75 -11.57 7.74 -1.73
N ALA A 76 -11.60 7.31 -2.99
CA ALA A 76 -10.39 6.93 -3.73
C ALA A 76 -9.40 8.08 -3.87
N SER A 77 -8.10 7.78 -3.81
CA SER A 77 -7.05 8.76 -4.07
C SER A 77 -7.20 9.35 -5.48
N LEU A 78 -7.25 10.67 -5.56
CA LEU A 78 -7.33 11.39 -6.83
C LEU A 78 -5.95 11.61 -7.44
N ALA A 79 -4.87 11.47 -6.67
CA ALA A 79 -3.50 11.60 -7.18
C ALA A 79 -3.24 10.59 -8.33
N GLU A 80 -3.61 9.33 -8.12
CA GLU A 80 -3.49 8.28 -9.14
C GLU A 80 -4.37 8.58 -10.35
N SER A 81 -5.61 9.02 -10.12
CA SER A 81 -6.50 9.41 -11.21
C SER A 81 -5.93 10.57 -12.04
N ARG A 82 -5.24 11.54 -11.43
CA ARG A 82 -4.58 12.65 -12.14
C ARG A 82 -3.45 12.15 -13.02
N VAL A 83 -2.58 11.29 -12.48
CA VAL A 83 -1.46 10.69 -13.23
C VAL A 83 -1.99 9.84 -14.38
N MET A 84 -2.93 8.94 -14.11
CA MET A 84 -3.50 8.07 -15.13
C MET A 84 -4.19 8.87 -16.26
N ARG A 85 -4.80 10.02 -15.95
CA ARG A 85 -5.43 10.88 -16.97
C ARG A 85 -4.45 11.68 -17.83
N THR A 86 -3.15 11.62 -17.58
CA THR A 86 -2.13 12.11 -18.54
C THR A 86 -1.87 11.09 -19.64
N ILE A 87 -2.28 9.84 -19.44
CA ILE A 87 -2.23 8.78 -20.45
C ILE A 87 -3.55 8.79 -21.22
N ASP A 88 -3.43 8.71 -22.55
CA ASP A 88 -4.57 8.64 -23.45
C ASP A 88 -5.56 7.54 -23.05
N LYS A 89 -6.86 7.78 -23.24
CA LYS A 89 -7.91 6.86 -22.82
C LYS A 89 -7.78 5.51 -23.53
N ASP A 90 -7.53 5.51 -24.82
CA ASP A 90 -7.50 4.28 -25.63
C ASP A 90 -6.27 3.46 -25.25
N VAL A 91 -5.13 4.12 -24.98
CA VAL A 91 -3.92 3.47 -24.47
C VAL A 91 -4.15 2.86 -23.09
N ARG A 92 -4.87 3.54 -22.19
CA ARG A 92 -5.20 2.99 -20.87
C ARG A 92 -6.08 1.75 -20.96
N GLU A 93 -7.06 1.76 -21.87
CA GLU A 93 -7.97 0.65 -22.09
C GLU A 93 -7.26 -0.53 -22.75
N GLU A 94 -6.43 -0.28 -23.77
CA GLU A 94 -5.63 -1.32 -24.45
C GLU A 94 -4.65 -2.00 -23.48
N LEU A 95 -3.94 -1.22 -22.67
CA LEU A 95 -2.99 -1.72 -21.67
C LEU A 95 -3.67 -2.16 -20.36
N ARG A 96 -5.00 -1.97 -20.23
CA ARG A 96 -5.80 -2.33 -19.06
C ARG A 96 -5.22 -1.78 -17.75
N LEU A 97 -4.73 -0.53 -17.80
CA LEU A 97 -4.00 0.07 -16.70
C LEU A 97 -4.94 0.32 -15.51
N GLY A 98 -4.57 -0.23 -14.35
CA GLY A 98 -5.39 -0.17 -13.14
C GLY A 98 -6.41 -1.30 -13.00
N GLU A 99 -6.54 -2.19 -14.00
CA GLU A 99 -7.48 -3.31 -13.94
C GLU A 99 -6.91 -4.56 -13.27
N SER A 100 -5.59 -4.70 -13.16
CA SER A 100 -5.00 -5.87 -12.52
C SER A 100 -5.46 -6.01 -11.06
N ASP A 101 -5.71 -7.24 -10.61
CA ASP A 101 -6.12 -7.52 -9.22
C ASP A 101 -5.20 -6.84 -8.20
N ARG A 102 -3.89 -6.80 -8.48
CA ARG A 102 -2.92 -6.12 -7.64
C ARG A 102 -3.19 -4.61 -7.55
N ALA A 103 -3.37 -3.94 -8.69
CA ALA A 103 -3.64 -2.50 -8.72
C ALA A 103 -4.93 -2.16 -7.96
N GLN A 104 -5.97 -2.99 -8.10
CA GLN A 104 -7.22 -2.80 -7.36
C GLN A 104 -7.01 -2.95 -5.84
N ILE A 105 -6.21 -3.93 -5.40
CA ILE A 105 -5.88 -4.09 -3.98
C ILE A 105 -5.07 -2.90 -3.46
N GLU A 106 -4.10 -2.39 -4.22
CA GLU A 106 -3.30 -1.23 -3.83
C GLU A 106 -4.16 0.02 -3.61
N VAL A 107 -5.12 0.27 -4.50
CA VAL A 107 -6.13 1.34 -4.34
C VAL A 107 -6.94 1.16 -3.05
N GLU A 108 -7.47 -0.04 -2.81
CA GLU A 108 -8.28 -0.31 -1.62
C GLU A 108 -7.45 -0.17 -0.32
N LEU A 109 -6.20 -0.61 -0.32
CA LEU A 109 -5.27 -0.40 0.80
C LEU A 109 -5.00 1.09 1.05
N GLY A 110 -4.88 1.90 -0.01
CA GLY A 110 -4.79 3.35 0.11
C GLY A 110 -6.03 3.96 0.76
N GLN A 111 -7.23 3.58 0.30
CA GLN A 111 -8.49 4.05 0.89
C GLN A 111 -8.64 3.67 2.37
N ILE A 112 -8.24 2.45 2.74
CA ILE A 112 -8.26 2.00 4.14
C ILE A 112 -7.28 2.83 4.97
N LYS A 113 -6.05 3.06 4.46
CA LYS A 113 -5.05 3.87 5.14
C LYS A 113 -5.57 5.28 5.45
N ASP A 114 -6.18 5.95 4.46
CA ASP A 114 -6.70 7.30 4.62
C ASP A 114 -7.82 7.38 5.67
N LYS A 115 -8.69 6.36 5.76
CA LYS A 115 -9.72 6.26 6.81
C LYS A 115 -9.11 6.07 8.19
N ILE A 116 -8.09 5.23 8.31
CA ILE A 116 -7.38 5.00 9.58
C ILE A 116 -6.70 6.29 10.06
N GLU A 117 -6.06 7.05 9.16
CA GLU A 117 -5.43 8.33 9.48
C GLU A 117 -6.43 9.39 9.97
N LYS A 118 -7.70 9.29 9.53
CA LYS A 118 -8.81 10.11 10.04
C LYS A 118 -9.41 9.61 11.35
N GLY A 119 -8.88 8.54 11.94
CA GLY A 119 -9.36 7.96 13.19
C GLY A 119 -10.55 7.02 13.04
N GLU A 120 -10.92 6.63 11.81
CA GLU A 120 -12.06 5.76 11.52
C GLU A 120 -11.70 4.25 11.60
N LEU A 121 -10.80 3.85 12.50
CA LEU A 121 -10.34 2.46 12.58
C LEU A 121 -11.44 1.56 13.17
N THR A 122 -11.96 0.63 12.37
CA THR A 122 -12.92 -0.40 12.79
C THR A 122 -12.35 -1.82 12.62
N PRO A 123 -12.93 -2.86 13.26
CA PRO A 123 -12.55 -4.25 13.02
C PRO A 123 -12.70 -4.68 11.55
N GLU A 124 -13.71 -4.18 10.84
CA GLU A 124 -13.95 -4.48 9.42
C GLU A 124 -12.79 -3.96 8.56
N LEU A 125 -12.38 -2.71 8.76
CA LEU A 125 -11.28 -2.11 8.02
C LEU A 125 -9.94 -2.78 8.35
N ALA A 126 -9.70 -3.07 9.64
CA ALA A 126 -8.46 -3.70 10.08
C ALA A 126 -8.34 -5.14 9.56
N SER A 127 -9.42 -5.94 9.63
CA SER A 127 -9.44 -7.30 9.08
C SER A 127 -9.34 -7.33 7.56
N ARG A 128 -10.00 -6.38 6.87
CA ARG A 128 -9.89 -6.24 5.42
C ARG A 128 -8.46 -5.89 5.00
N GLN A 129 -7.78 -5.00 5.73
CA GLN A 129 -6.37 -4.70 5.49
C GLN A 129 -5.49 -5.96 5.55
N VAL A 130 -5.69 -6.80 6.58
CA VAL A 130 -4.97 -8.08 6.71
C VAL A 130 -5.25 -9.01 5.52
N GLU A 131 -6.52 -9.13 5.12
CA GLU A 131 -6.92 -9.98 4.00
C GLU A 131 -6.24 -9.55 2.69
N LEU A 132 -6.28 -8.25 2.38
CA LEU A 132 -5.69 -7.67 1.18
C LEU A 132 -4.17 -7.87 1.13
N LEU A 133 -3.47 -7.60 2.24
CA LEU A 133 -2.03 -7.85 2.33
C LEU A 133 -1.68 -9.32 2.12
N THR A 134 -2.54 -10.23 2.61
CA THR A 134 -2.40 -11.68 2.42
C THR A 134 -2.67 -12.12 0.97
N LYS A 135 -3.50 -11.38 0.22
CA LYS A 135 -3.75 -11.63 -1.22
C LYS A 135 -2.61 -11.14 -2.11
N MET A 136 -1.89 -10.10 -1.68
CA MET A 136 -0.70 -9.59 -2.38
C MET A 136 0.60 -10.31 -2.01
N ASP A 137 0.50 -11.39 -1.22
CA ASP A 137 1.65 -12.15 -0.71
C ASP A 137 2.63 -11.31 0.12
N TRP A 138 2.15 -10.24 0.76
CA TRP A 138 2.95 -9.40 1.67
C TRP A 138 2.98 -9.98 3.08
N TRP A 139 3.54 -11.19 3.21
CA TRP A 139 3.40 -12.04 4.40
C TRP A 139 3.83 -11.38 5.71
N SER A 140 4.97 -10.69 5.73
CA SER A 140 5.47 -10.01 6.93
C SER A 140 4.52 -8.90 7.39
N LYS A 141 4.09 -8.03 6.45
CA LYS A 141 3.14 -6.94 6.75
C LYS A 141 1.78 -7.50 7.18
N ALA A 142 1.28 -8.53 6.51
CA ALA A 142 0.01 -9.18 6.87
C ALA A 142 0.07 -9.77 8.29
N ASN A 143 1.17 -10.45 8.66
CA ASN A 143 1.36 -10.99 10.01
C ASN A 143 1.39 -9.89 11.08
N ILE A 144 2.13 -8.80 10.85
CA ILE A 144 2.18 -7.66 11.78
C ILE A 144 0.77 -7.07 11.97
N LYS A 145 0.04 -6.82 10.88
CA LYS A 145 -1.33 -6.29 10.97
C LYS A 145 -2.31 -7.25 11.62
N ALA A 146 -2.12 -8.56 11.46
CA ALA A 146 -2.93 -9.55 12.15
C ALA A 146 -2.67 -9.56 13.68
N ILE A 147 -1.42 -9.34 14.11
CA ILE A 147 -1.09 -9.17 15.54
C ILE A 147 -1.73 -7.91 16.10
N GLU A 148 -1.60 -6.77 15.39
CA GLU A 148 -2.24 -5.51 15.77
C GLU A 148 -3.77 -5.64 15.87
N PHE A 149 -4.39 -6.35 14.92
CA PHE A 149 -5.82 -6.65 14.94
C PHE A 149 -6.20 -7.42 16.21
N ALA A 150 -5.51 -8.53 16.49
CA ALA A 150 -5.83 -9.38 17.64
C ALA A 150 -5.69 -8.64 18.98
N ALA A 151 -4.75 -7.70 19.07
CA ALA A 151 -4.56 -6.88 20.26
C ALA A 151 -5.67 -5.83 20.45
N LYS A 152 -6.15 -5.22 19.35
CA LYS A 152 -7.16 -4.15 19.41
C LYS A 152 -8.60 -4.66 19.41
N PHE A 153 -8.84 -5.79 18.77
CA PHE A 153 -10.17 -6.34 18.49
C PHE A 153 -10.25 -7.84 18.82
N PRO A 154 -9.92 -8.27 20.05
CA PRO A 154 -9.82 -9.70 20.39
C PRO A 154 -11.14 -10.46 20.17
N GLU A 155 -12.27 -9.83 20.49
CA GLU A 155 -13.61 -10.44 20.44
C GLU A 155 -14.38 -10.13 19.14
N ALA A 156 -13.73 -9.57 18.13
CA ALA A 156 -14.41 -9.23 16.87
C ALA A 156 -14.73 -10.48 16.04
N ASP A 157 -15.88 -10.49 15.36
CA ASP A 157 -16.33 -11.61 14.51
C ASP A 157 -15.32 -11.96 13.41
N GLN A 158 -14.54 -10.98 12.95
CA GLN A 158 -13.52 -11.15 11.92
C GLN A 158 -12.25 -11.85 12.41
N SER A 159 -12.13 -12.15 13.72
CA SER A 159 -10.98 -12.86 14.30
C SER A 159 -10.70 -14.20 13.62
N VAL A 160 -11.73 -14.93 13.19
CA VAL A 160 -11.56 -16.20 12.45
C VAL A 160 -10.86 -15.98 11.11
N LEU A 161 -11.27 -14.96 10.35
CA LEU A 161 -10.65 -14.60 9.06
C LEU A 161 -9.19 -14.19 9.28
N VAL A 162 -8.95 -13.28 10.23
CA VAL A 162 -7.60 -12.74 10.51
C VAL A 162 -6.65 -13.85 10.96
N LYS A 163 -7.12 -14.75 11.84
CA LYS A 163 -6.36 -15.92 12.28
C LYS A 163 -5.95 -16.82 11.10
N ARG A 164 -6.88 -17.12 10.18
CA ARG A 164 -6.59 -17.90 8.97
C ARG A 164 -5.56 -17.21 8.06
N CYS A 165 -5.69 -15.90 7.85
CA CYS A 165 -4.72 -15.10 7.10
C CYS A 165 -3.34 -15.10 7.76
N ARG A 166 -3.28 -15.01 9.09
CA ARG A 166 -2.03 -15.06 9.87
C ARG A 166 -1.35 -16.42 9.76
N VAL A 167 -2.09 -17.52 9.90
CA VAL A 167 -1.56 -18.88 9.71
C VAL A 167 -0.97 -19.03 8.31
N LYS A 168 -1.68 -18.59 7.26
CA LYS A 168 -1.15 -18.60 5.89
C LYS A 168 0.16 -17.80 5.77
N SER A 169 0.20 -16.60 6.34
CA SER A 169 1.36 -15.71 6.30
C SER A 169 2.57 -16.31 7.04
N LEU A 170 2.38 -16.81 8.26
CA LEU A 170 3.42 -17.47 9.05
C LEU A 170 3.98 -18.70 8.36
N ARG A 171 3.11 -19.52 7.76
CA ARG A 171 3.55 -20.68 6.97
C ARG A 171 4.46 -20.29 5.80
N GLN A 172 4.11 -19.21 5.10
CA GLN A 172 4.90 -18.73 3.96
C GLN A 172 6.22 -18.07 4.42
N LEU A 173 6.20 -17.31 5.52
CA LEU A 173 7.42 -16.79 6.15
C LEU A 173 8.34 -17.93 6.60
N GLY A 174 7.78 -18.98 7.21
CA GLY A 174 8.53 -20.16 7.59
C GLY A 174 9.13 -20.90 6.40
N PHE A 175 8.39 -21.03 5.29
CA PHE A 175 8.91 -21.58 4.05
C PHE A 175 10.06 -20.74 3.46
N LEU A 176 9.90 -19.42 3.37
CA LEU A 176 10.95 -18.53 2.86
C LEU A 176 12.20 -18.57 3.73
N ALA A 177 12.05 -18.58 5.06
CA ALA A 177 13.18 -18.75 5.98
C ALA A 177 13.90 -20.09 5.78
N MET A 178 13.20 -21.17 5.38
CA MET A 178 13.87 -22.43 5.03
C MET A 178 14.66 -22.32 3.73
N GLU A 179 14.13 -21.62 2.72
CA GLU A 179 14.85 -21.37 1.45
C GLU A 179 16.13 -20.55 1.66
N ASP A 180 16.14 -19.69 2.69
CA ASP A 180 17.29 -18.90 3.11
C ASP A 180 18.20 -19.65 4.13
N ASP A 181 17.98 -20.95 4.36
CA ASP A 181 18.66 -21.80 5.36
C ASP A 181 18.55 -21.29 6.82
N GLU A 182 17.63 -20.38 7.11
CA GLU A 182 17.32 -19.85 8.43
C GLU A 182 16.36 -20.77 9.22
N TYR A 183 16.74 -22.03 9.42
CA TYR A 183 15.86 -23.05 9.99
C TYR A 183 15.37 -22.77 11.42
N VAL A 184 16.12 -22.00 12.22
CA VAL A 184 15.69 -21.57 13.56
C VAL A 184 14.49 -20.63 13.45
N ILE A 185 14.58 -19.61 12.60
CA ILE A 185 13.51 -18.64 12.34
C ILE A 185 12.31 -19.33 11.70
N ALA A 186 12.55 -20.24 10.75
CA ALA A 186 11.49 -21.04 10.15
C ALA A 186 10.70 -21.85 11.20
N ASN A 187 11.40 -22.47 12.15
CA ASN A 187 10.77 -23.21 13.24
C ASN A 187 9.85 -22.32 14.09
N GLU A 188 10.29 -21.10 14.41
CA GLU A 188 9.49 -20.15 15.19
C GLU A 188 8.18 -19.81 14.46
N TYR A 189 8.27 -19.40 13.19
CA TYR A 189 7.08 -19.08 12.40
C TYR A 189 6.11 -20.26 12.29
N LEU A 190 6.62 -21.45 12.02
CA LEU A 190 5.80 -22.65 11.81
C LEU A 190 5.17 -23.16 13.12
N LYS A 191 5.87 -23.05 14.25
CA LYS A 191 5.29 -23.33 15.57
C LYS A 191 4.18 -22.36 15.90
N THR A 192 4.41 -21.05 15.74
CA THR A 192 3.37 -20.04 15.98
C THR A 192 2.17 -20.25 15.05
N ALA A 193 2.37 -20.69 13.81
CA ALA A 193 1.25 -21.05 12.93
C ALA A 193 0.41 -22.20 13.50
N LEU A 194 1.04 -23.24 14.07
CA LEU A 194 0.36 -24.39 14.67
C LEU A 194 -0.24 -24.12 16.05
N GLU A 195 0.31 -23.18 16.82
CA GLU A 195 -0.32 -22.67 18.04
C GLU A 195 -1.67 -21.99 17.72
N LEU A 196 -1.74 -21.29 16.59
CA LEU A 196 -2.98 -20.73 16.10
C LEU A 196 -3.89 -21.82 15.53
N ASP A 197 -3.42 -22.64 14.60
CA ASP A 197 -4.19 -23.72 14.00
C ASP A 197 -3.45 -25.06 14.08
N PRO A 198 -3.70 -25.86 15.14
CA PRO A 198 -3.06 -27.16 15.32
C PRO A 198 -3.33 -28.16 14.19
N ASN A 199 -4.37 -27.93 13.38
CA ASN A 199 -4.78 -28.82 12.29
C ASN A 199 -4.17 -28.45 10.93
N ASP A 200 -3.35 -27.39 10.84
CA ASP A 200 -2.71 -27.01 9.56
C ASP A 200 -1.59 -27.98 9.17
N LYS A 201 -1.99 -29.05 8.47
CA LYS A 201 -1.10 -30.12 7.98
C LYS A 201 0.10 -29.59 7.18
N LYS A 202 -0.05 -28.49 6.46
CA LYS A 202 1.04 -27.91 5.66
C LYS A 202 2.13 -27.32 6.54
N SER A 203 1.76 -26.54 7.57
CA SER A 203 2.72 -26.03 8.55
C SER A 203 3.38 -27.16 9.34
N ALA A 204 2.62 -28.18 9.74
CA ALA A 204 3.17 -29.35 10.43
C ALA A 204 4.23 -30.09 9.59
N ASN A 205 3.98 -30.26 8.29
CA ASN A 205 4.94 -30.90 7.40
C ASN A 205 6.23 -30.07 7.24
N LEU A 206 6.11 -28.76 7.00
CA LEU A 206 7.27 -27.87 6.90
C LEU A 206 8.07 -27.84 8.20
N LEU A 207 7.39 -27.82 9.36
CA LEU A 207 8.04 -27.83 10.67
C LEU A 207 8.89 -29.08 10.85
N LYS A 208 8.37 -30.25 10.47
CA LYS A 208 9.11 -31.52 10.52
C LYS A 208 10.37 -31.48 9.64
N ILE A 209 10.26 -30.92 8.43
CA ILE A 209 11.42 -30.79 7.52
C ILE A 209 12.46 -29.87 8.17
N SER A 210 12.06 -28.68 8.60
CA SER A 210 12.94 -27.69 9.24
C SER A 210 13.64 -28.26 10.49
N GLN A 211 12.94 -29.03 11.32
CA GLN A 211 13.53 -29.69 12.50
C GLN A 211 14.52 -30.80 12.18
N ASN A 212 14.41 -31.45 11.02
CA ASN A 212 15.37 -32.45 10.61
C ASN A 212 16.67 -31.81 10.13
N GLU A 213 16.60 -30.67 9.45
CA GLU A 213 17.78 -29.93 9.02
C GLU A 213 18.58 -29.40 10.21
N LEU A 214 17.93 -28.89 11.26
CA LEU A 214 18.61 -28.46 12.49
C LEU A 214 19.33 -29.58 13.26
N LYS A 215 19.06 -30.85 12.95
CA LYS A 215 19.69 -32.01 13.61
C LYS A 215 20.89 -32.57 12.84
N LYS A 216 21.11 -32.12 11.60
CA LYS A 216 22.28 -32.50 10.79
C LYS A 216 23.49 -31.69 11.24
#